data_AF-A0A2J8Y281-F1
#
_entry.id   AF-A0A2J8Y281-F1
#
_cell.length_a   1.000
_cell.length_b   1.000
_cell.length_c   1.000
_cell.angle_alpha   90.00
_cell.angle_beta   90.00
_cell.angle_gamma   90.00
#
_symmetry.space_group_name_H-M   'P 1'
#
loop_
_entity.id
_entity.type
_entity.pdbx_description
1 polymer ?
#
loop_
_entity_poly.entity_id
_entity_poly.type
_entity_poly.pdbx_seq_one_letter_code
_entity_poly.pdbx_strand_id
1 'polypeptide(L)'
;FDFAYTEENGSVLQVGRNITRIKLLVRKFLQTQDDRSFFLYVAFHDPHRCGHSQPQYGTFCEKFGNGKSGMGRIPDWTPQAYDPLDVLVPYFVPNTPAARADLAAQYTTIGRMDQGVGLVLQELRDAGILNDTLVIFTSDNGIPFPSGRTNLYWPGTAEPLLVSSPEHPKRWGQVSEAYVSLLVTRLFLPTVK
;
A
#
# COMPACT_ATOMS: atom_id res chain seq x y z
N PHE A 1 -3.95 18.75 6.54
CA PHE A 1 -2.63 18.40 6.00
C PHE A 1 -2.05 19.63 5.32
N ASP A 2 -0.84 20.04 5.69
CA ASP A 2 -0.18 21.23 5.10
C ASP A 2 0.23 21.00 3.64
N PHE A 3 0.51 19.74 3.30
CA PHE A 3 0.79 19.26 1.95
C PHE A 3 -0.22 18.15 1.60
N ALA A 4 -1.05 18.36 0.58
CA ALA A 4 -2.14 17.44 0.24
C ALA A 4 -2.28 17.23 -1.28
N TYR A 5 -2.17 15.98 -1.72
CA TYR A 5 -2.47 15.53 -3.08
C TYR A 5 -3.35 14.29 -2.98
N THR A 6 -4.65 14.48 -3.20
CA THR A 6 -5.71 13.49 -2.94
C THR A 6 -6.68 13.45 -4.12
N GLU A 7 -7.77 12.70 -3.98
CA GLU A 7 -8.90 12.72 -4.91
C GLU A 7 -9.60 14.07 -5.01
N GLU A 8 -9.52 14.89 -3.96
CA GLU A 8 -10.23 16.18 -3.91
C GLU A 8 -9.62 17.20 -4.87
N ASN A 9 -8.33 17.04 -5.19
CA ASN A 9 -7.57 17.96 -6.03
C ASN A 9 -6.80 17.26 -7.17
N GLY A 10 -7.05 15.97 -7.40
CA GLY A 10 -6.32 15.17 -8.37
C GLY A 10 -6.96 13.81 -8.67
N SER A 11 -6.35 13.08 -9.61
CA SER A 11 -6.80 11.72 -9.93
C SER A 11 -6.27 10.71 -8.91
N VAL A 12 -7.16 9.93 -8.29
CA VAL A 12 -6.81 8.79 -7.41
C VAL A 12 -5.86 7.81 -8.09
N LEU A 13 -5.96 7.62 -9.41
CA LEU A 13 -5.03 6.75 -10.12
C LEU A 13 -3.60 7.29 -10.08
N GLN A 14 -3.45 8.61 -10.19
CA GLN A 14 -2.14 9.24 -10.21
C GLN A 14 -1.55 9.35 -8.81
N VAL A 15 -2.34 9.68 -7.80
CA VAL A 15 -1.83 9.87 -6.43
C VAL A 15 -1.88 8.60 -5.57
N GLY A 16 -2.65 7.59 -5.98
CA GLY A 16 -2.85 6.35 -5.20
C GLY A 16 -2.36 5.06 -5.86
N ARG A 17 -2.09 5.02 -7.18
CA ARG A 17 -1.61 3.81 -7.89
C ARG A 17 -0.34 4.01 -8.71
N ASN A 18 -0.13 5.21 -9.25
CA ASN A 18 1.08 5.53 -10.00
C ASN A 18 2.27 5.78 -9.06
N ILE A 19 3.03 4.73 -8.76
CA ILE A 19 4.14 4.79 -7.81
C ILE A 19 5.27 5.75 -8.21
N THR A 20 5.47 6.01 -9.52
CA THR A 20 6.37 7.07 -10.00
C THR A 20 5.88 8.45 -9.54
N ARG A 21 4.57 8.70 -9.65
CA ARG A 21 3.99 9.98 -9.21
C ARG A 21 4.04 10.11 -7.69
N ILE A 22 3.75 9.05 -6.95
CA ILE A 22 3.86 9.02 -5.49
C ILE A 22 5.29 9.35 -5.05
N LYS A 23 6.29 8.67 -5.61
CA LYS A 23 7.71 8.94 -5.40
C LYS A 23 8.06 10.42 -5.57
N LEU A 24 7.63 11.03 -6.69
CA LEU A 24 7.90 12.44 -6.97
C LEU A 24 7.19 13.39 -6.00
N LEU A 25 6.00 13.03 -5.51
CA LEU A 25 5.28 13.81 -4.51
C LEU A 25 5.97 13.73 -3.14
N VAL A 26 6.46 12.55 -2.74
CA VAL A 26 7.29 12.39 -1.53
C VAL A 26 8.57 13.20 -1.66
N ARG A 27 9.29 13.09 -2.79
CA ARG A 27 10.48 13.91 -3.05
C ARG A 27 10.19 15.41 -2.90
N LYS A 28 9.09 15.88 -3.52
CA LYS A 28 8.68 17.27 -3.45
C LYS A 28 8.41 17.69 -2.00
N PHE A 29 7.68 16.86 -1.24
CA PHE A 29 7.39 17.11 0.17
C PHE A 29 8.68 17.30 0.97
N LEU A 30 9.63 16.37 0.84
CA LEU A 30 10.91 16.41 1.55
C LEU A 30 11.78 17.61 1.18
N GLN A 31 11.75 18.04 -0.09
CA GLN A 31 12.48 19.23 -0.56
C GLN A 31 11.88 20.56 -0.09
N THR A 32 10.60 20.56 0.28
CA THR A 32 9.91 21.77 0.77
C THR A 32 9.84 21.84 2.29
N GLN A 33 10.49 20.91 2.99
CA GLN A 33 10.48 20.84 4.43
C GLN A 33 11.35 21.96 5.03
N ASP A 34 10.85 22.58 6.09
CA ASP A 34 11.61 23.51 6.94
C ASP A 34 12.21 22.73 8.13
N ASP A 35 12.74 23.43 9.13
CA ASP A 35 13.38 22.80 10.30
C ASP A 35 12.39 22.04 11.22
N ARG A 36 11.09 21.98 10.89
CA ARG A 36 10.09 21.27 11.70
C ARG A 36 10.10 19.76 11.43
N SER A 37 9.82 18.99 12.48
CA SER A 37 9.42 17.59 12.37
C SER A 37 8.21 17.44 11.44
N PHE A 38 8.13 16.30 10.74
CA PHE A 38 7.04 16.03 9.81
C PHE A 38 6.25 14.78 10.16
N PHE A 39 5.01 14.75 9.66
CA PHE A 39 4.19 13.55 9.56
C PHE A 39 3.73 13.42 8.12
N LEU A 40 4.17 12.37 7.43
CA LEU A 40 3.80 12.08 6.05
C LEU A 40 2.91 10.84 6.00
N TYR A 41 1.69 11.02 5.51
CA TYR A 41 0.74 9.93 5.31
C TYR A 41 0.63 9.58 3.82
N VAL A 42 1.17 8.42 3.44
CA VAL A 42 1.08 7.89 2.07
C VAL A 42 0.01 6.79 2.02
N ALA A 43 -1.19 7.18 1.59
CA ALA A 43 -2.33 6.26 1.46
C ALA A 43 -2.39 5.67 0.05
N PHE A 44 -1.75 4.51 -0.16
CA PHE A 44 -1.89 3.78 -1.41
C PHE A 44 -3.37 3.40 -1.65
N HIS A 45 -3.79 3.47 -2.91
CA HIS A 45 -5.09 2.95 -3.35
C HIS A 45 -4.98 1.52 -3.88
N ASP A 46 -3.78 1.07 -4.26
CA ASP A 46 -3.50 -0.36 -4.41
C ASP A 46 -3.53 -1.03 -3.03
N PRO A 47 -4.07 -2.27 -2.88
CA PRO A 47 -4.61 -3.15 -3.90
C PRO A 47 -6.15 -3.15 -3.98
N HIS A 48 -6.82 -1.98 -3.91
CA HIS A 48 -8.26 -1.90 -4.05
C HIS A 48 -8.72 -2.37 -5.44
N ARG A 49 -9.90 -3.02 -5.52
CA ARG A 49 -10.54 -3.42 -6.78
C ARG A 49 -10.78 -2.23 -7.71
N CYS A 50 -10.86 -2.53 -9.00
CA CYS A 50 -10.95 -1.55 -10.07
C CYS A 50 -12.06 -1.88 -11.09
N GLY A 51 -12.61 -3.10 -11.04
CA GLY A 51 -13.60 -3.56 -12.01
C GLY A 51 -14.90 -2.75 -12.09
N HIS A 52 -15.33 -2.11 -10.99
CA HIS A 52 -16.54 -1.27 -11.01
C HIS A 52 -16.30 0.10 -11.66
N SER A 53 -15.19 0.74 -11.33
CA SER A 53 -14.91 2.13 -11.75
C SER A 53 -14.15 2.20 -13.08
N GLN A 54 -13.22 1.29 -13.32
CA GLN A 54 -12.28 1.35 -14.45
C GLN A 54 -11.95 -0.06 -14.99
N PRO A 55 -12.95 -0.79 -15.50
CA PRO A 55 -12.81 -2.19 -15.92
C PRO A 55 -11.71 -2.41 -16.96
N GLN A 56 -11.37 -1.41 -17.78
CA GLN A 56 -10.31 -1.49 -18.79
C GLN A 56 -8.94 -1.80 -18.20
N TYR A 57 -8.70 -1.45 -16.93
CA TYR A 57 -7.42 -1.71 -16.25
C TYR A 57 -7.38 -3.06 -15.52
N GLY A 58 -8.43 -3.88 -15.64
CA GLY A 58 -8.53 -5.17 -14.99
C GLY A 58 -9.20 -5.12 -13.61
N THR A 59 -9.39 -6.29 -12.99
CA THR A 59 -10.22 -6.41 -11.78
C THR A 59 -9.59 -5.71 -10.58
N PHE A 60 -8.25 -5.57 -10.58
CA PHE A 60 -7.46 -4.90 -9.54
C PHE A 60 -6.60 -3.75 -10.09
N CYS A 61 -6.95 -3.19 -11.27
CA CYS A 61 -6.16 -2.17 -11.95
C CYS A 61 -4.72 -2.69 -12.25
N GLU A 62 -4.55 -4.01 -12.35
CA GLU A 62 -3.26 -4.68 -12.56
C GLU A 62 -2.69 -4.43 -13.96
N LYS A 63 -3.46 -3.81 -14.85
CA LYS A 63 -2.99 -3.40 -16.18
C LYS A 63 -2.60 -1.93 -16.25
N PHE A 64 -3.08 -1.08 -15.34
CA PHE A 64 -2.82 0.36 -15.36
C PHE A 64 -1.31 0.64 -15.28
N GLY A 65 -0.76 1.28 -16.30
CA GLY A 65 0.67 1.64 -16.35
C GLY A 65 1.62 0.50 -16.74
N ASN A 66 1.12 -0.64 -17.23
CA ASN A 66 1.96 -1.80 -17.53
C ASN A 66 2.72 -1.71 -18.88
N GLY A 67 2.60 -0.60 -19.59
CA GLY A 67 3.24 -0.35 -20.89
C GLY A 67 2.52 -0.94 -22.10
N LYS A 68 1.41 -1.69 -21.92
CA LYS A 68 0.59 -2.16 -23.05
C LYS A 68 -0.22 -1.01 -23.66
N SER A 69 -0.66 -1.21 -24.91
CA SER A 69 -1.49 -0.23 -25.63
C SER A 69 -2.72 0.18 -24.81
N GLY A 70 -2.97 1.49 -24.71
CA GLY A 70 -4.08 2.07 -23.95
C GLY A 70 -3.90 2.07 -22.41
N MET A 71 -2.82 1.51 -21.87
CA MET A 71 -2.61 1.39 -20.43
C MET A 71 -1.69 2.46 -19.84
N GLY A 72 -0.93 3.18 -20.68
CA GLY A 72 0.15 4.05 -20.24
C GLY A 72 1.34 3.27 -19.66
N ARG A 73 2.32 3.98 -19.13
CA ARG A 73 3.52 3.38 -18.51
C ARG A 73 3.85 4.08 -17.20
N ILE A 74 4.03 3.31 -16.13
CA ILE A 74 4.64 3.76 -14.88
C ILE A 74 6.11 3.35 -14.94
N PRO A 75 7.06 4.30 -15.14
CA PRO A 75 8.46 3.96 -15.39
C PRO A 75 9.14 3.20 -14.26
N ASP A 76 8.78 3.49 -13.00
CA ASP A 76 9.38 2.84 -11.83
C ASP A 76 8.68 1.54 -11.42
N TRP A 77 7.68 1.09 -12.19
CA TRP A 77 6.98 -0.16 -11.91
C TRP A 77 7.40 -1.25 -12.90
N THR A 78 7.84 -2.38 -12.36
CA THR A 78 8.05 -3.62 -13.11
C THR A 78 6.86 -4.55 -12.85
N PRO A 79 5.94 -4.75 -13.81
CA PRO A 79 4.79 -5.63 -13.63
C PRO A 79 5.21 -7.07 -13.37
N GLN A 80 4.69 -7.67 -12.29
CA GLN A 80 4.92 -9.06 -11.92
C GLN A 80 3.66 -9.86 -12.24
N ALA A 81 3.71 -10.74 -13.24
CA ALA A 81 2.59 -11.59 -13.59
C ALA A 81 2.60 -12.87 -12.73
N TYR A 82 1.42 -13.33 -12.33
CA TYR A 82 1.25 -14.54 -11.54
C TYR A 82 0.33 -15.52 -12.27
N ASP A 83 0.68 -16.81 -12.26
CA ASP A 83 -0.22 -17.86 -12.74
C ASP A 83 -1.34 -18.08 -11.71
N PRO A 84 -2.63 -18.13 -12.12
CA PRO A 84 -3.74 -18.48 -11.22
C PRO A 84 -3.58 -19.83 -10.50
N LEU A 85 -2.73 -20.74 -10.98
CA LEU A 85 -2.45 -22.01 -10.32
C LEU A 85 -1.44 -21.87 -9.17
N ASP A 86 -0.59 -20.84 -9.20
CA ASP A 86 0.48 -20.61 -8.22
C ASP A 86 0.03 -19.76 -7.02
N VAL A 87 -1.14 -19.13 -7.10
CA VAL A 87 -1.65 -18.28 -6.01
C VAL A 87 -2.14 -19.11 -4.83
N LEU A 88 -1.89 -18.60 -3.62
CA LEU A 88 -2.47 -19.14 -2.40
C LEU A 88 -3.93 -18.69 -2.32
N VAL A 89 -4.85 -19.65 -2.30
CA VAL A 89 -6.28 -19.40 -2.12
C VAL A 89 -6.58 -19.36 -0.61
N PRO A 90 -6.93 -18.20 -0.02
CA PRO A 90 -7.29 -18.14 1.39
C PRO A 90 -8.51 -19.01 1.69
N TYR A 91 -8.60 -19.58 2.89
CA TYR A 91 -9.64 -20.55 3.26
C TYR A 91 -11.09 -20.04 3.08
N PHE A 92 -11.28 -18.73 3.13
CA PHE A 92 -12.59 -18.07 2.99
C PHE A 92 -12.92 -17.68 1.54
N VAL A 93 -11.99 -17.89 0.61
CA VAL A 93 -12.19 -17.62 -0.82
C VAL A 93 -12.56 -18.93 -1.53
N PRO A 94 -13.63 -18.94 -2.36
CA PRO A 94 -13.98 -20.13 -3.13
C PRO A 94 -12.83 -20.56 -4.05
N ASN A 95 -12.37 -21.80 -3.93
CA ASN A 95 -11.31 -22.36 -4.77
C ASN A 95 -11.83 -22.70 -6.17
N THR A 96 -12.03 -21.68 -6.99
CA THR A 96 -12.54 -21.77 -8.37
C THR A 96 -11.60 -21.05 -9.35
N PRO A 97 -11.63 -21.40 -10.65
CA PRO A 97 -10.80 -20.71 -11.65
C PRO A 97 -11.00 -19.19 -11.67
N ALA A 98 -12.24 -18.72 -11.49
CA ALA A 98 -12.57 -17.30 -11.45
C ALA A 98 -11.89 -16.59 -10.27
N ALA A 99 -11.99 -17.16 -9.06
CA ALA A 99 -11.38 -16.58 -7.87
C ALA A 99 -9.85 -16.59 -7.93
N ARG A 100 -9.26 -17.65 -8.50
CA ARG A 100 -7.82 -17.75 -8.71
C ARG A 100 -7.29 -16.70 -9.69
N ALA A 101 -8.02 -16.44 -10.78
CA ALA A 101 -7.68 -15.35 -11.70
C ALA A 101 -7.75 -13.98 -11.02
N ASP A 102 -8.74 -13.79 -10.15
CA ASP A 102 -8.86 -12.57 -9.33
C ASP A 102 -7.69 -12.40 -8.35
N LEU A 103 -7.26 -13.48 -7.69
CA LEU A 103 -6.09 -13.48 -6.81
C LEU A 103 -4.80 -13.19 -7.57
N ALA A 104 -4.61 -13.74 -8.78
CA ALA A 104 -3.44 -13.46 -9.61
C ALA A 104 -3.35 -11.98 -10.02
N ALA A 105 -4.49 -11.37 -10.36
CA ALA A 105 -4.58 -9.93 -10.61
C ALA A 105 -4.28 -9.12 -9.34
N GLN A 106 -4.82 -9.55 -8.19
CA GLN A 106 -4.51 -8.92 -6.90
C GLN A 106 -3.02 -8.97 -6.57
N TYR A 107 -2.35 -10.11 -6.76
CA TYR A 107 -0.92 -10.28 -6.48
C TYR A 107 -0.06 -9.35 -7.33
N THR A 108 -0.40 -9.20 -8.61
CA THR A 108 0.25 -8.24 -9.52
C THR A 108 0.16 -6.81 -8.97
N THR A 109 -1.01 -6.42 -8.48
CA THR A 109 -1.23 -5.08 -7.91
C THR A 109 -0.57 -4.89 -6.54
N ILE A 110 -0.55 -5.93 -5.69
CA ILE A 110 0.22 -5.91 -4.43
C ILE A 110 1.71 -5.70 -4.73
N GLY A 111 2.23 -6.34 -5.77
CA GLY A 111 3.61 -6.12 -6.23
C GLY A 111 3.90 -4.67 -6.65
N ARG A 112 2.92 -3.97 -7.23
CA ARG A 112 3.04 -2.52 -7.51
C ARG A 112 3.11 -1.71 -6.21
N MET A 113 2.23 -1.99 -5.24
CA MET A 113 2.23 -1.33 -3.93
C MET A 113 3.57 -1.56 -3.21
N ASP A 114 4.09 -2.79 -3.20
CA ASP A 114 5.37 -3.14 -2.59
C ASP A 114 6.54 -2.34 -3.20
N GLN A 115 6.62 -2.28 -4.54
CA GLN A 115 7.60 -1.43 -5.22
C GLN A 115 7.41 0.05 -4.85
N GLY A 116 6.16 0.51 -4.71
CA GLY A 116 5.83 1.86 -4.25
C GLY A 116 6.34 2.16 -2.84
N VAL A 117 6.16 1.23 -1.90
CA VAL A 117 6.74 1.33 -0.54
C VAL A 117 8.26 1.43 -0.62
N GLY A 118 8.89 0.59 -1.44
CA GLY A 118 10.34 0.65 -1.70
C GLY A 118 10.81 2.03 -2.18
N LEU A 119 10.08 2.65 -3.12
CA LEU A 119 10.41 3.98 -3.62
C LEU A 119 10.23 5.06 -2.55
N VAL A 120 9.15 5.02 -1.76
CA VAL A 120 8.95 5.97 -0.65
C VAL A 120 10.11 5.88 0.34
N LEU A 121 10.45 4.67 0.80
CA LEU A 121 11.59 4.47 1.70
C LEU A 121 12.91 4.92 1.08
N GLN A 122 13.07 4.77 -0.24
CA GLN A 122 14.25 5.25 -0.94
C GLN A 122 14.33 6.78 -0.95
N GLU A 123 13.24 7.49 -1.17
CA GLU A 123 13.25 8.97 -1.10
C GLU A 123 13.61 9.47 0.31
N LEU A 124 13.16 8.81 1.37
CA LEU A 124 13.60 9.12 2.74
C LEU A 124 15.10 8.84 2.95
N ARG A 125 15.64 7.75 2.36
CA ARG A 125 17.08 7.45 2.41
C ARG A 125 17.90 8.46 1.65
N ASP A 126 17.48 8.83 0.45
CA ASP A 126 18.18 9.78 -0.41
C ASP A 126 18.20 11.18 0.21
N ALA A 127 17.14 11.54 0.95
CA ALA A 127 17.10 12.77 1.75
C ALA A 127 17.87 12.67 3.09
N GLY A 128 18.43 11.51 3.45
CA GLY A 128 19.24 11.31 4.65
C GLY A 128 18.46 11.23 5.97
N ILE A 129 17.12 11.16 5.92
CA ILE A 129 16.25 11.27 7.10
C ILE A 129 15.58 9.96 7.52
N LEU A 130 15.76 8.87 6.76
CA LEU A 130 15.14 7.58 7.11
C LEU A 130 15.52 7.12 8.52
N ASN A 131 16.77 7.38 8.95
CA ASN A 131 17.25 6.97 10.27
C ASN A 131 16.75 7.86 11.43
N ASP A 132 15.98 8.90 11.11
CA ASP A 132 15.31 9.78 12.08
C ASP A 132 13.78 9.64 11.99
N THR A 133 13.28 8.69 11.19
CA THR A 133 11.86 8.53 10.89
C THR A 133 11.30 7.22 11.44
N LEU A 134 10.23 7.31 12.23
CA LEU A 134 9.38 6.15 12.55
C LEU A 134 8.56 5.75 11.32
N VAL A 135 8.70 4.51 10.86
CA VAL A 135 7.91 3.96 9.74
C VAL A 135 6.86 3.00 10.27
N ILE A 136 5.61 3.21 9.87
CA ILE A 136 4.49 2.30 10.15
C ILE A 136 3.85 1.91 8.82
N PHE A 137 3.60 0.61 8.62
CA PHE A 137 2.88 0.06 7.47
C PHE A 137 1.69 -0.75 7.96
N THR A 138 0.51 -0.50 7.41
CA THR A 138 -0.73 -1.22 7.70
C THR A 138 -1.72 -1.13 6.53
N SER A 139 -2.79 -1.91 6.63
CA SER A 139 -4.00 -1.83 5.79
C SER A 139 -5.18 -1.27 6.58
N ASP A 140 -6.23 -0.85 5.89
CA ASP A 140 -7.46 -0.24 6.45
C ASP A 140 -8.53 -1.27 6.82
N ASN A 141 -8.65 -2.34 6.03
CA ASN A 141 -9.57 -3.46 6.24
C ASN A 141 -9.15 -4.71 5.45
N GLY A 142 -9.76 -5.84 5.76
CA GLY A 142 -9.53 -7.11 5.07
C GLY A 142 -9.81 -7.08 3.56
N ILE A 143 -9.29 -8.10 2.85
CA ILE A 143 -9.32 -8.16 1.38
C ILE A 143 -10.74 -8.23 0.79
N PRO A 144 -10.97 -7.75 -0.45
CA PRO A 144 -12.31 -7.62 -1.05
C PRO A 144 -12.82 -8.94 -1.64
N PHE A 145 -12.98 -9.95 -0.78
CA PHE A 145 -13.48 -11.30 -1.08
C PHE A 145 -14.55 -11.72 -0.06
N PRO A 146 -15.31 -12.81 -0.28
CA PRO A 146 -16.31 -13.30 0.67
C PRO A 146 -15.74 -13.44 2.09
N SER A 147 -16.54 -13.10 3.10
CA SER A 147 -16.15 -13.07 4.53
C SER A 147 -14.99 -12.12 4.91
N GLY A 148 -14.36 -11.46 3.93
CA GLY A 148 -13.34 -10.44 4.12
C GLY A 148 -13.96 -9.06 4.36
N ARG A 149 -13.57 -8.06 3.55
CA ARG A 149 -14.06 -6.68 3.63
C ARG A 149 -15.57 -6.62 3.91
N THR A 150 -15.96 -5.67 4.76
CA THR A 150 -17.34 -5.45 5.29
C THR A 150 -17.82 -6.48 6.32
N ASN A 151 -16.98 -7.40 6.78
CA ASN A 151 -17.32 -8.35 7.84
C ASN A 151 -16.48 -8.10 9.09
N LEU A 152 -17.02 -8.42 10.26
CA LEU A 152 -16.28 -8.43 11.54
C LEU A 152 -15.67 -9.80 11.86
N TYR A 153 -15.68 -10.72 10.90
CA TYR A 153 -14.91 -11.95 11.00
C TYR A 153 -13.42 -11.65 10.88
N TRP A 154 -12.60 -12.62 11.29
CA TRP A 154 -11.14 -12.49 11.22
C TRP A 154 -10.64 -12.02 9.83
N PRO A 155 -11.09 -12.57 8.68
CA PRO A 155 -10.64 -12.12 7.36
C PRO A 155 -11.00 -10.67 7.00
N GLY A 156 -11.96 -10.06 7.69
CA GLY A 156 -12.40 -8.69 7.45
C GLY A 156 -11.74 -7.65 8.36
N THR A 157 -11.04 -8.08 9.41
CA THR A 157 -10.51 -7.21 10.48
C THR A 157 -9.05 -7.46 10.83
N ALA A 158 -8.45 -8.57 10.39
CA ALA A 158 -7.05 -8.87 10.60
C ALA A 158 -6.19 -8.15 9.56
N GLU A 159 -5.41 -7.18 10.01
CA GLU A 159 -4.55 -6.34 9.16
C GLU A 159 -3.06 -6.65 9.37
N PRO A 160 -2.21 -6.56 8.32
CA PRO A 160 -0.77 -6.53 8.51
C PRO A 160 -0.37 -5.25 9.28
N LEU A 161 0.59 -5.36 10.18
CA LEU A 161 1.16 -4.21 10.89
C LEU A 161 2.67 -4.37 11.07
N LEU A 162 3.43 -3.42 10.52
CA LEU A 162 4.87 -3.30 10.74
C LEU A 162 5.18 -1.95 11.39
N VAL A 163 6.06 -1.95 12.38
CA VAL A 163 6.54 -0.74 13.06
C VAL A 163 8.07 -0.79 13.10
N SER A 164 8.71 0.18 12.47
CA SER A 164 10.17 0.29 12.40
C SER A 164 10.60 1.63 13.00
N SER A 165 11.14 1.57 14.22
CA SER A 165 11.72 2.73 14.91
C SER A 165 13.25 2.65 14.85
N PRO A 166 13.95 3.69 14.38
CA PRO A 166 15.42 3.73 14.37
C PRO A 166 16.03 3.77 15.78
N GLU A 167 15.30 4.30 16.76
CA GLU A 167 15.74 4.37 18.16
C GLU A 167 15.56 3.05 18.94
N HIS A 168 14.73 2.12 18.43
CA HIS A 168 14.38 0.86 19.11
C HIS A 168 14.69 -0.39 18.27
N PRO A 169 15.96 -0.63 17.86
CA PRO A 169 16.32 -1.73 16.97
C PRO A 169 16.29 -3.13 17.63
N LYS A 170 16.15 -3.20 18.96
CA LYS A 170 16.25 -4.44 19.75
C LYS A 170 15.32 -5.58 19.26
N ARG A 171 14.18 -5.26 18.67
CA ARG A 171 13.18 -6.23 18.19
C ARG A 171 13.00 -6.21 16.67
N TRP A 172 13.90 -5.59 15.91
CA TRP A 172 13.85 -5.66 14.45
C TRP A 172 13.91 -7.12 13.98
N GLY A 173 13.04 -7.48 13.03
CA GLY A 173 12.90 -8.84 12.52
C GLY A 173 12.17 -9.83 13.43
N GLN A 174 11.65 -9.40 14.59
CA GLN A 174 10.86 -10.25 15.48
C GLN A 174 9.35 -10.16 15.21
N VAL A 175 8.63 -11.20 15.63
CA VAL A 175 7.16 -11.26 15.64
C VAL A 175 6.65 -10.96 17.06
N SER A 176 5.46 -10.36 17.16
CA SER A 176 4.78 -10.09 18.42
C SER A 176 3.41 -10.76 18.44
N GLU A 177 3.11 -11.50 19.51
CA GLU A 177 1.82 -12.18 19.72
C GLU A 177 0.79 -11.30 20.45
N ALA A 178 1.10 -10.01 20.64
CA ALA A 178 0.20 -9.09 21.31
C ALA A 178 -1.02 -8.78 20.42
N TYR A 179 -2.21 -8.86 21.00
CA TYR A 179 -3.43 -8.39 20.35
C TYR A 179 -3.45 -6.86 20.36
N VAL A 180 -3.40 -6.27 19.16
CA VAL A 180 -3.35 -4.82 18.95
C VAL A 180 -4.53 -4.37 18.06
N SER A 181 -4.83 -3.08 18.08
CA SER A 181 -5.88 -2.48 17.25
C SER A 181 -5.35 -1.19 16.62
N LEU A 182 -5.88 -0.86 15.43
CA LEU A 182 -5.65 0.42 14.77
C LEU A 182 -6.27 1.61 15.54
N LEU A 183 -7.15 1.34 16.52
CA LEU A 183 -7.77 2.38 17.33
C LEU A 183 -6.71 3.21 18.06
N VAL A 184 -6.77 4.51 17.78
CA VAL A 184 -5.93 5.56 18.32
C VAL A 184 -6.32 5.84 19.77
N THR A 185 -5.92 4.98 20.68
CA THR A 185 -5.88 5.37 22.10
C THR A 185 -4.50 5.24 22.72
N ARG A 186 -3.59 4.42 22.13
CA ARG A 186 -2.18 4.35 22.57
C ARG A 186 -1.11 4.06 21.51
N LEU A 187 -1.47 3.60 20.29
CA LEU A 187 -0.47 3.12 19.31
C LEU A 187 0.02 4.15 18.27
N PHE A 188 -0.80 5.15 17.91
CA PHE A 188 -0.50 6.03 16.78
C PHE A 188 -0.20 7.49 17.17
N LEU A 189 -0.83 8.04 18.21
CA LEU A 189 -0.59 9.44 18.64
C LEU A 189 0.50 9.63 19.71
N PRO A 190 0.78 8.70 20.64
CA PRO A 190 1.93 8.84 21.55
C PRO A 190 3.25 8.39 20.92
N THR A 191 3.19 7.55 19.89
CA THR A 191 4.37 6.99 19.19
C THR A 191 4.88 7.95 18.11
N VAL A 192 3.99 8.79 17.56
CA VAL A 192 4.34 9.96 16.75
C VAL A 192 4.37 11.16 17.70
N LYS A 193 5.49 11.35 18.40
CA LYS A 193 5.81 12.57 19.14
C LYS A 193 7.17 13.07 18.72
#